data_AF-A0A1I0QGY8-F1
#
_entry.id   AF-A0A1I0QGY8-F1
#
_cell.length_a   1.000
_cell.length_b   1.000
_cell.length_c   1.000
_cell.angle_alpha   90.00
_cell.angle_beta   90.00
_cell.angle_gamma   90.00
#
_symmetry.space_group_name_H-M   'P 1'
#
loop_
_entity.id
_entity.type
_entity.pdbx_description
1 polymer ?
#
loop_
_entity_poly.entity_id
_entity_poly.type
_entity_poly.pdbx_seq_one_letter_code
_entity_poly.pdbx_strand_id
1 'polypeptide(L)'
;MPTRRSLLRKVGVTGVGTAAGVALLPSPPDATDPSGTVEATEPPAEIADWLGEPITDEDDAPIGRYHYEPTSDGFRPTAPFNVVLLPEADGERGLERVMSVLDDEGWVRSPEEYTRFAWDRETEAYVRQQATAAQTYYGTSGRRHVRCWSFESVVSMQAHEDTGARPKHGIASYRRGRETVEAIFEAAGWRVSPGAINLANEKGPDHDGFATVITEGP
;
A
#
# COMPACT_ATOMS: atom_id res chain seq x y z
N MET A 1 47.73 -1.78 -41.65
CA MET A 1 46.35 -1.30 -41.43
C MET A 1 45.37 -2.45 -41.65
N PRO A 2 44.82 -3.03 -40.59
CA PRO A 2 43.73 -3.99 -40.69
C PRO A 2 42.39 -3.26 -40.68
N THR A 3 41.56 -3.63 -41.65
CA THR A 3 40.28 -3.03 -42.04
C THR A 3 39.13 -3.28 -41.06
N ARG A 4 38.23 -2.30 -41.00
CA ARG A 4 36.95 -2.27 -40.28
C ARG A 4 36.05 -3.46 -40.66
N ARG A 5 36.19 -4.64 -40.04
CA ARG A 5 35.18 -5.72 -40.15
C ARG A 5 35.20 -6.85 -39.11
N SER A 6 35.88 -6.70 -37.95
CA SER A 6 36.00 -7.80 -36.97
C SER A 6 35.63 -7.47 -35.52
N LEU A 7 34.87 -6.39 -35.26
CA LEU A 7 34.58 -5.91 -33.89
C LEU A 7 33.08 -5.83 -33.55
N LEU A 8 32.23 -6.60 -34.24
CA LEU A 8 30.77 -6.65 -34.01
C LEU A 8 30.25 -8.09 -33.90
N ARG A 9 30.88 -8.92 -33.06
CA ARG A 9 30.35 -10.28 -32.79
C ARG A 9 30.31 -10.70 -31.32
N LYS A 10 30.41 -9.78 -30.37
CA LYS A 10 30.36 -10.09 -28.91
C LYS A 10 29.62 -9.07 -28.03
N VAL A 11 28.58 -8.41 -28.54
CA VAL A 11 27.71 -7.53 -27.71
C VAL A 11 26.21 -7.87 -27.84
N GLY A 12 25.83 -8.83 -28.69
CA GLY A 12 24.43 -9.04 -29.09
C GLY A 12 23.62 -10.12 -28.37
N VAL A 13 23.98 -10.58 -27.15
CA VAL A 13 23.24 -11.70 -26.49
C VAL A 13 22.67 -11.37 -25.12
N THR A 14 23.09 -10.29 -24.45
CA THR A 14 22.60 -10.01 -23.08
C THR A 14 21.38 -9.09 -23.00
N GLY A 15 20.93 -8.51 -24.13
CA GLY A 15 19.87 -7.47 -24.14
C GLY A 15 18.46 -7.93 -24.55
N VAL A 16 18.31 -9.12 -25.16
CA VAL A 16 17.00 -9.58 -25.67
C VAL A 16 16.25 -10.44 -24.65
N GLY A 17 16.97 -11.13 -23.74
CA GLY A 17 16.35 -12.01 -22.75
C GLY A 17 15.51 -11.28 -21.70
N THR A 18 15.93 -10.10 -21.27
CA THR A 18 15.25 -9.36 -20.18
C THR A 18 13.94 -8.72 -20.65
N ALA A 19 13.88 -8.22 -21.89
CA ALA A 19 12.65 -7.66 -22.46
C ALA A 19 11.65 -8.76 -22.86
N ALA A 20 12.13 -9.90 -23.35
CA ALA A 20 11.27 -11.04 -23.67
C ALA A 20 10.71 -11.72 -22.40
N GLY A 21 11.44 -11.71 -21.30
CA GLY A 21 10.97 -12.24 -20.01
C GLY A 21 9.77 -11.47 -19.45
N VAL A 22 9.73 -10.15 -19.60
CA VAL A 22 8.60 -9.32 -19.14
C VAL A 22 7.35 -9.53 -20.00
N ALA A 23 7.50 -9.79 -21.30
CA ALA A 23 6.37 -10.08 -22.20
C ALA A 23 5.80 -11.51 -22.04
N LEU A 24 6.56 -12.42 -21.43
CA LEU A 24 6.14 -13.80 -21.14
C LEU A 24 5.58 -13.99 -19.74
N LEU A 25 5.64 -12.96 -18.89
CA LEU A 25 4.87 -12.97 -17.65
C LEU A 25 3.40 -12.85 -18.04
N PRO A 26 2.52 -13.72 -17.53
CA PRO A 26 1.09 -13.52 -17.69
C PRO A 26 0.79 -12.08 -17.25
N SER A 27 0.00 -11.36 -18.05
CA SER A 27 -0.57 -10.11 -17.57
C SER A 27 -1.28 -10.43 -16.26
N PRO A 28 -1.10 -9.62 -15.19
CA PRO A 28 -1.87 -9.81 -13.98
C PRO A 28 -3.35 -9.89 -14.40
N PRO A 29 -4.07 -10.95 -13.99
CA PRO A 29 -5.49 -11.01 -14.27
C PRO A 29 -6.13 -9.74 -13.70
N ASP A 30 -6.99 -9.12 -14.50
CA ASP A 30 -7.92 -8.06 -14.09
C ASP A 30 -7.37 -7.01 -13.12
N ALA A 31 -6.16 -6.47 -13.35
CA ALA A 31 -5.73 -5.31 -12.57
C ALA A 31 -6.74 -4.18 -12.77
N THR A 32 -7.57 -3.96 -11.75
CA THR A 32 -8.68 -3.00 -11.74
C THR A 32 -8.22 -1.69 -12.36
N ASP A 33 -8.99 -1.19 -13.33
CA ASP A 33 -8.69 0.09 -13.97
C ASP A 33 -8.65 1.17 -12.88
N PRO A 34 -7.49 1.81 -12.65
CA PRO A 34 -7.34 2.77 -11.58
C PRO A 34 -8.12 4.08 -11.79
N SER A 35 -8.81 4.25 -12.92
CA SER A 35 -9.71 5.39 -13.14
C SER A 35 -11.12 5.08 -12.65
N GLY A 36 -11.30 5.03 -11.33
CA GLY A 36 -12.60 4.89 -10.70
C GLY A 36 -12.64 5.65 -9.38
N THR A 37 -13.76 6.32 -9.12
CA THR A 37 -14.13 6.73 -7.76
C THR A 37 -15.21 5.76 -7.28
N VAL A 38 -14.99 5.11 -6.16
CA VAL A 38 -15.97 4.22 -5.53
C VAL A 38 -17.16 5.02 -5.00
N GLU A 39 -18.35 4.42 -4.98
CA GLU A 39 -19.51 5.07 -4.37
C GLU A 39 -19.40 4.95 -2.85
N ALA A 40 -19.31 6.10 -2.17
CA ALA A 40 -19.09 6.11 -0.73
C ALA A 40 -20.25 5.46 0.03
N THR A 41 -19.95 4.43 0.82
CA THR A 41 -20.87 3.87 1.80
C THR A 41 -20.78 4.64 3.11
N GLU A 42 -21.87 4.66 3.89
CA GLU A 42 -21.85 5.20 5.25
C GLU A 42 -20.80 4.45 6.08
N PRO A 43 -19.95 5.16 6.86
CA PRO A 43 -18.98 4.50 7.70
C PRO A 43 -19.66 3.61 8.76
N PRO A 44 -19.03 2.49 9.14
CA PRO A 44 -19.59 1.53 10.08
C PRO A 44 -19.74 2.15 11.49
N ALA A 45 -20.65 1.63 12.30
CA ALA A 45 -20.90 2.17 13.65
C ALA A 45 -19.69 1.98 14.58
N GLU A 46 -18.88 0.95 14.31
CA GLU A 46 -17.67 0.55 15.03
C GLU A 46 -16.60 1.65 15.03
N ILE A 47 -16.64 2.60 14.08
CA ILE A 47 -15.68 3.70 14.00
C ILE A 47 -16.25 5.05 14.43
N ALA A 48 -17.46 5.09 15.00
CA ALA A 48 -18.16 6.35 15.28
C ALA A 48 -17.31 7.33 16.12
N ASP A 49 -16.52 6.80 17.05
CA ASP A 49 -15.63 7.58 17.91
C ASP A 49 -14.46 8.23 17.17
N TRP A 50 -14.16 7.80 15.93
CA TRP A 50 -13.04 8.28 15.10
C TRP A 50 -13.47 9.26 14.01
N LEU A 51 -14.78 9.46 13.82
CA LEU A 51 -15.33 10.30 12.74
C LEU A 51 -15.36 11.79 13.07
N GLY A 52 -15.35 12.14 14.36
CA GLY A 52 -15.58 13.52 14.82
C GLY A 52 -14.31 14.37 14.91
N GLU A 53 -13.33 13.90 15.67
CA GLU A 53 -12.09 14.63 15.95
C GLU A 53 -10.89 13.98 15.26
N PRO A 54 -9.87 14.75 14.86
CA PRO A 54 -8.66 14.19 14.27
C PRO A 54 -7.91 13.30 15.27
N ILE A 55 -7.45 12.14 14.82
CA ILE A 55 -6.53 11.27 15.56
C ILE A 55 -5.14 11.88 15.46
N THR A 56 -4.68 12.49 16.55
CA THR A 56 -3.40 13.24 16.59
C THR A 56 -2.28 12.49 17.30
N ASP A 57 -2.60 11.38 17.96
CA ASP A 57 -1.65 10.44 18.56
C ASP A 57 -1.97 8.99 18.14
N GLU A 58 -0.94 8.14 18.01
CA GLU A 58 -1.13 6.71 17.72
C GLU A 58 -1.62 5.94 18.98
N ASP A 59 -1.55 6.56 20.16
CA ASP A 59 -2.17 6.04 21.39
C ASP A 59 -3.67 6.36 21.51
N ASP A 60 -4.24 7.16 20.60
CA ASP A 60 -5.67 7.52 20.65
C ASP A 60 -6.57 6.42 20.05
N ALA A 61 -6.07 5.62 19.10
CA ALA A 61 -6.83 4.61 18.37
C ALA A 61 -5.95 3.39 18.00
N PRO A 62 -6.53 2.20 17.75
CA PRO A 62 -5.81 1.04 17.21
C PRO A 62 -5.45 1.21 15.72
N ILE A 63 -5.00 2.40 15.34
CA ILE A 63 -4.74 2.80 13.96
C ILE A 63 -3.36 3.43 13.92
N GLY A 64 -2.47 2.89 13.08
CA GLY A 64 -1.22 3.57 12.83
C GLY A 64 -1.45 4.86 12.05
N ARG A 65 -0.64 5.87 12.31
CA ARG A 65 -0.66 7.13 11.56
C ARG A 65 0.46 7.16 10.53
N TYR A 66 1.60 6.56 10.86
CA TYR A 66 2.77 6.50 9.99
C TYR A 66 3.39 5.11 10.00
N HIS A 67 4.13 4.80 8.93
CA HIS A 67 5.21 3.83 9.04
C HIS A 67 6.55 4.51 9.35
N TYR A 68 7.39 3.78 10.06
CA TYR A 68 8.63 4.24 10.63
C TYR A 68 9.81 3.44 10.09
N GLU A 69 10.96 4.10 10.03
CA GLU A 69 12.25 3.45 9.84
C GLU A 69 13.11 3.58 11.10
N PRO A 70 13.93 2.56 11.40
CA PRO A 70 14.88 2.65 12.50
C PRO A 70 16.00 3.63 12.17
N THR A 71 16.44 4.35 13.19
CA THR A 71 17.56 5.30 13.18
C THR A 71 18.55 4.93 14.30
N SER A 72 19.68 5.64 14.41
CA SER A 72 20.62 5.38 15.51
C SER A 72 20.02 5.62 16.90
N ASP A 73 19.03 6.51 16.98
CA ASP A 73 18.53 7.05 18.26
C ASP A 73 17.04 6.73 18.48
N GLY A 74 16.45 5.82 17.69
CA GLY A 74 15.03 5.47 17.78
C GLY A 74 14.39 5.26 16.41
N PHE A 75 13.17 5.75 16.21
CA PHE A 75 12.40 5.60 14.98
C PHE A 75 12.01 6.96 14.41
N ARG A 76 11.89 7.05 13.09
CA ARG A 76 11.47 8.28 12.39
C ARG A 76 10.28 7.99 11.46
N PRO A 77 9.22 8.83 11.48
CA PRO A 77 8.09 8.67 10.56
C PRO A 77 8.53 8.94 9.12
N THR A 78 8.06 8.12 8.18
CA THR A 78 8.52 8.16 6.77
C THR A 78 7.40 8.37 5.77
N ALA A 79 6.26 7.70 5.93
CA ALA A 79 5.08 7.80 5.08
C ALA A 79 3.80 7.58 5.90
N PRO A 80 2.66 8.12 5.45
CA PRO A 80 1.38 7.99 6.12
C PRO A 80 0.75 6.60 5.89
N PHE A 81 -0.12 6.21 6.82
CA PHE A 81 -1.22 5.31 6.50
C PHE A 81 -2.40 6.09 5.93
N ASN A 82 -3.12 5.45 5.01
CA ASN A 82 -4.19 6.07 4.23
C ASN A 82 -5.37 5.12 3.96
N VAL A 83 -5.31 3.88 4.46
CA VAL A 83 -6.40 2.93 4.44
C VAL A 83 -6.47 2.22 5.80
N VAL A 84 -7.67 2.09 6.34
CA VAL A 84 -7.99 1.34 7.56
C VAL A 84 -9.03 0.30 7.20
N LEU A 85 -8.75 -0.97 7.50
CA LEU A 85 -9.65 -2.08 7.20
C LEU A 85 -10.15 -2.73 8.49
N LEU A 86 -11.44 -3.05 8.50
CA LEU A 86 -12.13 -3.77 9.57
C LEU A 86 -12.62 -5.11 9.03
N PRO A 87 -11.75 -6.14 8.95
CA PRO A 87 -12.17 -7.50 8.65
C PRO A 87 -13.03 -8.06 9.80
N GLU A 88 -13.93 -9.01 9.54
CA GLU A 88 -14.74 -9.63 10.59
C GLU A 88 -13.91 -10.48 11.57
N ALA A 89 -12.79 -11.01 11.09
CA ALA A 89 -11.86 -11.79 11.90
C ALA A 89 -10.75 -10.91 12.47
N ASP A 90 -10.33 -11.19 13.71
CA ASP A 90 -9.27 -10.43 14.37
C ASP A 90 -7.85 -10.93 14.05
N GLY A 91 -6.86 -10.06 14.30
CA GLY A 91 -5.43 -10.40 14.26
C GLY A 91 -4.96 -11.00 12.93
N GLU A 92 -4.15 -12.06 13.01
CA GLU A 92 -3.58 -12.72 11.82
C GLU A 92 -4.64 -13.21 10.83
N ARG A 93 -5.81 -13.63 11.32
CA ARG A 93 -6.91 -14.08 10.44
C ARG A 93 -7.53 -12.90 9.70
N GLY A 94 -7.74 -11.77 10.37
CA GLY A 94 -8.19 -10.54 9.74
C GLY A 94 -7.23 -10.04 8.68
N LEU A 95 -5.93 -10.03 9.02
CA LEU A 95 -4.89 -9.69 8.07
C LEU A 95 -4.89 -10.63 6.86
N GLU A 96 -5.03 -11.93 7.06
CA GLU A 96 -5.11 -12.88 5.95
C GLU A 96 -6.35 -12.65 5.06
N ARG A 97 -7.51 -12.28 5.62
CA ARG A 97 -8.70 -11.89 4.83
C ARG A 97 -8.43 -10.68 3.94
N VAL A 98 -7.76 -9.66 4.48
CA VAL A 98 -7.33 -8.49 3.71
C VAL A 98 -6.35 -8.89 2.60
N MET A 99 -5.38 -9.72 2.91
CA MET A 99 -4.36 -10.15 1.95
C MET A 99 -4.92 -11.12 0.90
N SER A 100 -5.99 -11.87 1.17
CA SER A 100 -6.62 -12.76 0.18
C SER A 100 -7.33 -11.96 -0.90
N VAL A 101 -7.98 -10.85 -0.56
CA VAL A 101 -8.61 -9.95 -1.55
C VAL A 101 -7.58 -9.43 -2.57
N LEU A 102 -6.40 -9.03 -2.09
CA LEU A 102 -5.30 -8.58 -2.96
C LEU A 102 -4.70 -9.72 -3.79
N ASP A 103 -4.60 -10.93 -3.22
CA ASP A 103 -4.10 -12.13 -3.91
C ASP A 103 -5.07 -12.58 -5.02
N ASP A 104 -6.37 -12.55 -4.75
CA ASP A 104 -7.43 -12.86 -5.73
C ASP A 104 -7.43 -11.87 -6.92
N GLU A 105 -7.08 -10.61 -6.66
CA GLU A 105 -6.82 -9.56 -7.66
C GLU A 105 -5.47 -9.74 -8.39
N GLY A 106 -4.70 -10.77 -8.04
CA GLY A 106 -3.42 -11.09 -8.69
C GLY A 106 -2.23 -10.28 -8.19
N TRP A 107 -2.32 -9.61 -7.04
CA TRP A 107 -1.15 -8.96 -6.43
C TRP A 107 -0.21 -10.00 -5.81
N VAL A 108 1.09 -9.77 -6.01
CA VAL A 108 2.15 -10.63 -5.48
C VAL A 108 2.40 -10.29 -4.01
N ARG A 109 2.28 -11.30 -3.14
CA ARG A 109 2.65 -11.19 -1.72
C ARG A 109 4.16 -11.13 -1.51
N SER A 110 4.56 -10.44 -0.44
CA SER A 110 5.97 -10.32 -0.01
C SER A 110 6.92 -9.90 -1.14
N PRO A 111 6.62 -8.82 -1.88
CA PRO A 111 7.55 -8.27 -2.87
C PRO A 111 8.88 -7.85 -2.21
N GLU A 112 9.92 -7.69 -3.03
CA GLU A 112 11.20 -7.16 -2.54
C GLU A 112 11.03 -5.70 -2.10
N GLU A 113 11.28 -5.41 -0.82
CA GLU A 113 11.09 -4.08 -0.26
C GLU A 113 11.85 -3.84 1.05
N TYR A 114 11.93 -2.56 1.45
CA TYR A 114 12.50 -2.19 2.73
C TYR A 114 11.58 -2.58 3.89
N THR A 115 12.20 -3.10 4.95
CA THR A 115 11.50 -3.32 6.22
C THR A 115 11.09 -1.99 6.84
N ARG A 116 9.83 -1.92 7.28
CA ARG A 116 9.24 -0.78 7.98
C ARG A 116 8.54 -1.24 9.25
N PHE A 117 8.26 -0.27 10.12
CA PHE A 117 7.65 -0.48 11.43
C PHE A 117 6.44 0.42 11.61
N ALA A 118 5.57 0.10 12.54
CA ALA A 118 4.50 0.99 13.02
C ALA A 118 4.39 0.87 14.54
N TRP A 119 3.91 1.93 15.18
CA TRP A 119 3.68 1.93 16.64
C TRP A 119 2.48 1.06 16.98
N ASP A 120 2.67 0.16 17.95
CA ASP A 120 1.63 -0.63 18.58
C ASP A 120 1.44 -0.12 20.01
N ARG A 121 0.26 0.46 20.27
CA ARG A 121 -0.11 1.02 21.57
C ARG A 121 -0.32 -0.05 22.66
N GLU A 122 -0.68 -1.28 22.30
CA GLU A 122 -0.94 -2.33 23.28
C GLU A 122 0.37 -2.82 23.90
N THR A 123 1.39 -2.97 23.05
CA THR A 123 2.72 -3.43 23.44
C THR A 123 3.72 -2.30 23.69
N GLU A 124 3.30 -1.04 23.47
CA GLU A 124 4.13 0.17 23.52
C GLU A 124 5.45 -0.01 22.74
N ALA A 125 5.35 -0.57 21.53
CA ALA A 125 6.51 -0.97 20.74
C ALA A 125 6.34 -0.71 19.24
N TYR A 126 7.48 -0.53 18.55
CA TYR A 126 7.51 -0.51 17.10
C TYR A 126 7.50 -1.92 16.54
N VAL A 127 6.41 -2.30 15.90
CA VAL A 127 6.20 -3.63 15.32
C VAL A 127 6.54 -3.63 13.84
N ARG A 128 7.29 -4.65 13.42
CA ARG A 128 7.67 -4.84 12.02
C ARG A 128 6.42 -5.05 11.16
N GLN A 129 6.43 -4.56 9.92
CA GLN A 129 5.39 -4.86 8.92
C GLN A 129 5.04 -6.35 8.91
N GLN A 130 3.74 -6.65 8.92
CA GLN A 130 3.25 -8.02 9.08
C GLN A 130 2.89 -8.66 7.74
N ALA A 131 2.35 -7.87 6.79
CA ALA A 131 2.09 -8.34 5.44
C ALA A 131 2.27 -7.23 4.40
N THR A 132 2.59 -7.63 3.17
CA THR A 132 2.77 -6.72 2.04
C THR A 132 2.38 -7.39 0.74
N ALA A 133 1.90 -6.58 -0.22
CA ALA A 133 1.54 -7.04 -1.55
C ALA A 133 1.81 -5.94 -2.59
N ALA A 134 2.08 -6.32 -3.83
CA ALA A 134 2.31 -5.39 -4.93
C ALA A 134 1.85 -5.97 -6.28
N GLN A 135 1.63 -5.11 -7.26
CA GLN A 135 1.31 -5.55 -8.63
C GLN A 135 2.43 -6.37 -9.29
N THR A 136 3.69 -6.20 -8.85
CA THR A 136 4.83 -6.99 -9.32
C THR A 136 5.86 -7.19 -8.20
N TYR A 137 6.65 -8.27 -8.29
CA TYR A 137 7.62 -8.62 -7.25
C TYR A 137 8.74 -7.57 -7.05
N TYR A 138 9.28 -7.01 -8.13
CA TYR A 138 10.33 -6.00 -8.07
C TYR A 138 9.79 -4.57 -8.28
N GLY A 139 10.35 -3.62 -7.53
CA GLY A 139 9.98 -2.21 -7.60
C GLY A 139 10.30 -1.55 -8.94
N THR A 140 9.28 -0.99 -9.58
CA THR A 140 9.39 -0.13 -10.76
C THR A 140 8.49 1.08 -10.59
N SER A 141 8.88 2.23 -11.16
CA SER A 141 8.03 3.43 -11.13
C SER A 141 6.63 3.12 -11.68
N GLY A 142 5.60 3.59 -10.98
CA GLY A 142 4.19 3.33 -11.33
C GLY A 142 3.63 2.04 -10.75
N ARG A 143 4.45 1.19 -10.12
CA ARG A 143 3.97 -0.02 -9.44
C ARG A 143 3.18 0.40 -8.20
N ARG A 144 2.00 -0.17 -8.01
CA ARG A 144 1.28 -0.02 -6.74
C ARG A 144 1.67 -1.12 -5.78
N HIS A 145 1.79 -0.75 -4.52
CA HIS A 145 1.98 -1.72 -3.45
C HIS A 145 1.39 -1.23 -2.13
N VAL A 146 1.19 -2.19 -1.24
CA VAL A 146 0.68 -1.98 0.10
C VAL A 146 1.61 -2.56 1.15
N ARG A 147 1.55 -1.98 2.35
CA ARG A 147 2.10 -2.54 3.57
C ARG A 147 1.05 -2.51 4.67
N CYS A 148 0.97 -3.59 5.43
CA CYS A 148 -0.10 -3.81 6.39
C CYS A 148 0.46 -4.16 7.78
N TRP A 149 -0.25 -3.64 8.78
CA TRP A 149 -0.10 -3.95 10.19
C TRP A 149 -1.47 -4.21 10.77
N SER A 150 -1.62 -5.29 11.52
CA SER A 150 -2.81 -5.63 12.29
C SER A 150 -2.56 -5.24 13.74
N PHE A 151 -3.40 -4.36 14.25
CA PHE A 151 -3.45 -3.94 15.65
C PHE A 151 -4.86 -4.18 16.15
N GLU A 152 -4.99 -5.02 17.17
CA GLU A 152 -6.30 -5.45 17.67
C GLU A 152 -7.15 -6.02 16.50
N SER A 153 -8.36 -5.50 16.28
CA SER A 153 -9.28 -5.86 15.19
C SER A 153 -9.14 -4.97 13.93
N VAL A 154 -8.07 -4.18 13.84
CA VAL A 154 -7.90 -3.18 12.78
C VAL A 154 -6.66 -3.48 11.96
N VAL A 155 -6.81 -3.47 10.63
CA VAL A 155 -5.66 -3.50 9.72
C VAL A 155 -5.38 -2.09 9.23
N SER A 156 -4.25 -1.55 9.65
CA SER A 156 -3.69 -0.30 9.15
C SER A 156 -2.87 -0.58 7.89
N MET A 157 -3.17 0.14 6.80
CA MET A 157 -2.54 -0.07 5.51
C MET A 157 -1.97 1.24 4.94
N GLN A 158 -0.71 1.13 4.50
CA GLN A 158 -0.07 2.09 3.62
C GLN A 158 -0.28 1.63 2.18
N ALA A 159 -1.02 2.39 1.37
CA ALA A 159 -1.20 2.14 -0.05
C ALA A 159 -0.59 3.26 -0.88
N HIS A 160 0.29 2.95 -1.83
CA HIS A 160 0.87 3.98 -2.70
C HIS A 160 1.38 3.45 -4.04
N GLU A 161 1.67 4.39 -4.94
CA GLU A 161 2.35 4.17 -6.22
C GLU A 161 3.86 4.46 -6.07
N ASP A 162 4.71 3.48 -6.32
CA ASP A 162 6.17 3.63 -6.36
C ASP A 162 6.55 4.77 -7.32
N THR A 163 7.26 5.77 -6.81
CA THR A 163 7.75 6.89 -7.61
C THR A 163 9.23 6.69 -7.96
N GLY A 164 9.63 7.11 -9.16
CA GLY A 164 11.03 7.10 -9.55
C GLY A 164 11.88 7.99 -8.62
N ALA A 165 13.18 7.69 -8.52
CA ALA A 165 14.11 8.40 -7.64
C ALA A 165 14.20 9.93 -7.89
N ARG A 166 13.77 10.41 -9.07
CA ARG A 166 13.66 11.83 -9.47
C ARG A 166 12.57 11.97 -10.56
N PRO A 167 11.70 13.01 -10.56
CA PRO A 167 11.75 14.22 -9.74
C PRO A 167 10.83 14.20 -8.49
N LYS A 168 11.14 15.09 -7.53
CA LYS A 168 10.42 15.36 -6.27
C LYS A 168 9.04 16.07 -6.43
N HIS A 169 8.34 15.90 -7.55
CA HIS A 169 7.10 16.66 -7.81
C HIS A 169 5.84 15.76 -7.80
N GLY A 170 4.85 16.14 -6.99
CA GLY A 170 3.40 16.14 -7.29
C GLY A 170 2.70 14.86 -7.77
N ILE A 171 3.37 13.71 -7.81
CA ILE A 171 2.70 12.44 -8.07
C ILE A 171 1.83 12.19 -6.85
N ALA A 172 0.51 12.15 -7.05
CA ALA A 172 -0.45 11.84 -6.00
C ALA A 172 -0.37 10.33 -5.68
N SER A 173 0.77 9.92 -5.14
CA SER A 173 1.19 8.53 -5.00
C SER A 173 0.30 7.81 -4.01
N TYR A 174 0.06 8.43 -2.85
CA TYR A 174 -0.84 7.89 -1.83
C TYR A 174 -2.28 7.93 -2.28
N ARG A 175 -2.72 9.02 -2.94
CA ARG A 175 -4.10 9.11 -3.43
C ARG A 175 -4.41 8.00 -4.42
N ARG A 176 -3.57 7.80 -5.44
CA ARG A 176 -3.77 6.75 -6.45
C ARG A 176 -3.67 5.35 -5.85
N GLY A 177 -2.75 5.14 -4.90
CA GLY A 177 -2.66 3.88 -4.16
C GLY A 177 -3.95 3.60 -3.40
N ARG A 178 -4.46 4.59 -2.65
CA ARG A 178 -5.72 4.54 -1.90
C ARG A 178 -6.91 4.24 -2.81
N GLU A 179 -7.11 5.02 -3.88
CA GLU A 179 -8.19 4.85 -4.87
C GLU A 179 -8.15 3.46 -5.51
N THR A 180 -6.96 2.88 -5.73
CA THR A 180 -6.86 1.53 -6.28
C THR A 180 -7.26 0.47 -5.26
N VAL A 181 -6.84 0.60 -4.00
CA VAL A 181 -7.27 -0.30 -2.94
C VAL A 181 -8.78 -0.19 -2.71
N GLU A 182 -9.34 1.01 -2.70
CA GLU A 182 -10.79 1.25 -2.65
C GLU A 182 -11.53 0.44 -3.70
N ALA A 183 -11.11 0.56 -4.97
CA ALA A 183 -11.77 -0.12 -6.08
C ALA A 183 -11.66 -1.66 -6.00
N ILE A 184 -10.49 -2.18 -5.59
CA ILE A 184 -10.28 -3.63 -5.43
C ILE A 184 -11.23 -4.19 -4.36
N PHE A 185 -11.31 -3.52 -3.22
CA PHE A 185 -12.15 -3.98 -2.12
C PHE A 185 -13.65 -3.79 -2.41
N GLU A 186 -14.05 -2.70 -3.07
CA GLU A 186 -15.43 -2.52 -3.55
C GLU A 186 -15.83 -3.65 -4.52
N ALA A 187 -14.96 -3.99 -5.48
CA ALA A 187 -15.19 -5.08 -6.44
C ALA A 187 -15.29 -6.46 -5.75
N ALA A 188 -14.56 -6.65 -4.64
CA ALA A 188 -14.67 -7.82 -3.78
C ALA A 188 -15.93 -7.83 -2.88
N GLY A 189 -16.80 -6.81 -2.98
CA GLY A 189 -18.04 -6.70 -2.22
C GLY A 189 -17.89 -6.09 -0.83
N TRP A 190 -16.74 -5.49 -0.51
CA TRP A 190 -16.54 -4.78 0.74
C TRP A 190 -17.14 -3.38 0.66
N ARG A 191 -17.53 -2.83 1.80
CA ARG A 191 -18.06 -1.47 1.91
C ARG A 191 -16.90 -0.49 2.07
N VAL A 192 -16.92 0.59 1.31
CA VAL A 192 -15.84 1.56 1.24
C VAL A 192 -16.35 2.96 1.59
N SER A 193 -15.73 3.57 2.59
CA SER A 193 -16.00 4.94 3.04
C SER A 193 -14.75 5.81 2.82
N PRO A 194 -14.61 6.41 1.62
CA PRO A 194 -13.44 7.21 1.27
C PRO A 194 -13.21 8.38 2.21
N GLY A 195 -11.98 8.54 2.70
CA GLY A 195 -11.58 9.67 3.54
C GLY A 195 -12.40 9.86 4.82
N ALA A 196 -12.96 8.77 5.38
CA ALA A 196 -13.87 8.82 6.52
C ALA A 196 -13.20 9.30 7.82
N ILE A 197 -11.91 9.01 8.02
CA ILE A 197 -11.20 9.35 9.25
C ILE A 197 -10.06 10.33 8.98
N ASN A 198 -9.86 11.28 9.90
CA ASN A 198 -8.75 12.23 9.85
C ASN A 198 -7.63 11.77 10.79
N LEU A 199 -6.49 11.36 10.22
CA LEU A 199 -5.31 10.91 10.95
C LEU A 199 -4.34 12.05 11.30
N ALA A 200 -4.69 13.31 10.98
CA ALA A 200 -3.86 14.50 11.16
C ALA A 200 -2.41 14.28 10.70
N ASN A 201 -2.24 13.48 9.65
CA ASN A 201 -0.96 13.03 9.16
C ASN A 201 -0.61 13.70 7.84
N GLU A 202 -1.19 14.85 7.50
CA GLU A 202 -1.05 15.47 6.19
C GLU A 202 0.39 15.88 5.82
N LYS A 203 0.74 15.74 4.53
CA LYS A 203 1.99 16.26 3.98
C LYS A 203 1.81 16.67 2.53
N GLY A 204 1.59 17.97 2.34
CA GLY A 204 1.42 18.53 1.00
C GLY A 204 2.67 18.31 0.12
N PRO A 205 2.51 17.98 -1.17
CA PRO A 205 1.25 17.86 -1.91
C PRO A 205 0.69 16.41 -2.02
N ASP A 206 1.23 15.45 -1.27
CA ASP A 206 1.10 14.01 -1.61
C ASP A 206 -0.07 13.31 -0.89
N HIS A 207 -0.44 13.78 0.30
CA HIS A 207 -1.62 13.29 1.05
C HIS A 207 -2.26 14.39 1.90
N ASP A 208 -3.56 14.23 2.12
CA ASP A 208 -4.48 15.19 2.73
C ASP A 208 -4.74 14.96 4.23
N GLY A 209 -4.18 13.91 4.81
CA GLY A 209 -4.37 13.56 6.23
C GLY A 209 -5.51 12.56 6.47
N PHE A 210 -6.28 12.22 5.44
CA PHE A 210 -7.47 11.37 5.57
C PHE A 210 -7.19 9.93 5.14
N ALA A 211 -7.75 8.99 5.89
CA ALA A 211 -7.75 7.58 5.52
C ALA A 211 -9.15 7.10 5.16
N THR A 212 -9.19 6.19 4.19
CA THR A 212 -10.39 5.47 3.80
C THR A 212 -10.64 4.35 4.79
N VAL A 213 -11.90 4.15 5.17
CA VAL A 213 -12.30 2.98 5.94
C VAL A 213 -12.97 1.96 5.03
N ILE A 214 -12.51 0.71 5.12
CA ILE A 214 -13.03 -0.41 4.36
C ILE A 214 -13.51 -1.47 5.34
N THR A 215 -14.76 -1.91 5.19
CA THR A 215 -15.34 -2.94 6.07
C THR A 215 -15.84 -4.11 5.27
N GLU A 216 -15.66 -5.30 5.83
CA GLU A 216 -16.22 -6.51 5.26
C GLU A 216 -17.76 -6.37 5.23
N GLY A 217 -18.36 -6.72 4.09
CA GLY A 217 -19.81 -6.70 3.95
C GLY A 217 -20.45 -7.81 4.79
N PRO A 218 -21.69 -7.63 5.28
CA PRO A 218 -22.45 -8.69 5.94
C PRO A 218 -22.86 -9.82 4.96
#